data_AF-A0A839SFA1-F1
#
_entry.id   AF-A0A839SFA1-F1
#
_cell.length_a   1.000
_cell.length_b   1.000
_cell.length_c   1.000
_cell.angle_alpha   90.00
_cell.angle_beta   90.00
_cell.angle_gamma   90.00
#
_symmetry.space_group_name_H-M   'P 1'
#
loop_
_entity.id
_entity.type
_entity.pdbx_description
1 polymer ?
#
loop_
_entity_poly.entity_id
_entity_poly.type
_entity_poly.pdbx_seq_one_letter_code
_entity_poly.pdbx_strand_id
1 'polypeptide(L)'
;MTGFILAPQKNDVYELNLKDDVYTLYKIKKIVSDTIYFWPSKFQTDQASGLSDIADKGDKGFDESITVGFPKVKLLEMHKTGAIIAVDRK
;
A
#
# COMPACT_ATOMS: atom_id res chain seq x y z
N MET A 1 -6.21 -14.19 2.41
CA MET A 1 -5.59 -12.89 2.09
C MET A 1 -6.40 -11.67 2.57
N THR A 2 -7.73 -11.78 2.80
CA THR A 2 -8.58 -10.68 3.31
C THR A 2 -8.32 -10.23 4.75
N GLY A 3 -7.62 -11.03 5.56
CA GLY A 3 -7.38 -10.72 6.98
C GLY A 3 -6.52 -9.48 7.23
N PHE A 4 -5.55 -9.19 6.34
CA PHE A 4 -4.61 -8.07 6.52
C PHE A 4 -5.25 -6.70 6.27
N ILE A 5 -6.32 -6.63 5.48
CA ILE A 5 -7.08 -5.40 5.22
C ILE A 5 -8.06 -5.10 6.35
N LEU A 6 -8.60 -6.14 7.00
CA LEU A 6 -9.49 -6.00 8.16
C LEU A 6 -8.74 -5.67 9.44
N ALA A 7 -7.46 -6.04 9.52
CA ALA A 7 -6.58 -5.76 10.66
C ALA A 7 -5.24 -5.16 10.17
N PRO A 8 -5.26 -3.92 9.63
CA PRO A 8 -4.05 -3.24 9.20
C PRO A 8 -3.11 -3.05 10.39
N GLN A 9 -1.80 -3.16 10.15
CA GLN A 9 -0.76 -2.97 11.14
C GLN A 9 0.31 -2.00 10.64
N LYS A 10 1.01 -1.36 11.58
CA LYS A 10 2.15 -0.52 11.23
C LYS A 10 3.18 -1.35 10.44
N ASN A 11 3.75 -0.75 9.41
CA ASN A 11 4.69 -1.35 8.47
C ASN A 11 4.13 -2.34 7.44
N ASP A 12 2.82 -2.62 7.43
CA ASP A 12 2.24 -3.35 6.29
C ASP A 12 2.51 -2.60 4.98
N VAL A 13 2.85 -3.33 3.93
CA VAL A 13 3.07 -2.78 2.59
C VAL A 13 1.94 -3.25 1.69
N TYR A 14 1.19 -2.28 1.16
CA TYR A 14 0.09 -2.52 0.26
C TYR A 14 0.61 -2.40 -1.17
N GLU A 15 0.32 -3.40 -1.99
CA GLU A 15 0.51 -3.37 -3.43
C GLU A 15 -0.75 -2.84 -4.09
N LEU A 16 -0.60 -1.75 -4.86
CA LEU A 16 -1.72 -1.08 -5.50
C LEU A 16 -1.59 -1.14 -7.01
N ASN A 17 -2.70 -1.45 -7.68
CA ASN A 17 -2.93 -1.13 -9.08
C ASN A 17 -3.61 0.24 -9.15
N LEU A 18 -2.90 1.23 -9.67
CA LEU A 18 -3.50 2.48 -10.13
C LEU A 18 -4.19 2.22 -11.48
N LYS A 19 -4.91 3.21 -11.99
CA LYS A 19 -5.48 3.07 -13.33
C LYS A 19 -4.37 2.96 -14.37
N ASP A 20 -4.70 2.39 -15.53
CA ASP A 20 -3.83 2.31 -16.70
C ASP A 20 -2.57 1.44 -16.49
N ASP A 21 -2.71 0.32 -15.77
CA ASP A 21 -1.64 -0.66 -15.49
C ASP A 21 -0.41 -0.07 -14.79
N VAL A 22 -0.60 1.00 -14.00
CA VAL A 22 0.45 1.59 -13.19
C VAL A 22 0.39 1.03 -11.77
N TYR A 23 1.46 0.40 -11.32
CA TYR A 23 1.55 -0.25 -10.02
C TYR A 23 2.45 0.53 -9.06
N THR A 24 2.10 0.53 -7.77
CA THR A 24 2.91 1.18 -6.73
C THR A 24 2.75 0.52 -5.35
N LEU A 25 3.58 0.93 -4.38
CA LEU A 25 3.57 0.43 -3.00
C LEU A 25 3.22 1.53 -2.01
N TYR A 26 2.38 1.23 -1.02
CA TYR A 26 2.08 2.12 0.09
C TYR A 26 2.40 1.42 1.42
N LYS A 27 3.25 2.00 2.24
CA LYS A 27 3.61 1.44 3.56
C LYS A 27 2.82 2.11 4.68
N ILE A 28 2.22 1.35 5.59
CA ILE A 28 1.51 1.91 6.75
C ILE A 28 2.52 2.57 7.70
N LYS A 29 2.36 3.89 7.87
CA LYS A 29 3.07 4.71 8.86
C LYS A 29 2.46 4.55 10.25
N LYS A 30 1.15 4.76 10.35
CA LYS A 30 0.38 4.72 11.61
C LYS A 30 -1.10 4.53 11.34
N ILE A 31 -1.83 4.09 12.36
CA ILE A 31 -3.28 3.96 12.34
C ILE A 31 -3.82 4.81 13.48
N VAL A 32 -4.79 5.68 13.19
CA VAL A 32 -5.45 6.53 14.19
C VAL A 32 -6.94 6.34 14.04
N SER A 33 -7.55 5.72 15.04
CA SER A 33 -8.96 5.31 14.99
C SER A 33 -9.25 4.44 13.75
N ASP A 34 -10.04 4.95 12.82
CA ASP A 34 -10.40 4.28 11.56
C ASP A 34 -9.67 4.82 10.33
N THR A 35 -8.68 5.69 10.51
CA THR A 35 -7.86 6.21 9.43
C THR A 35 -6.47 5.59 9.46
N ILE A 36 -6.08 5.01 8.33
CA ILE A 36 -4.74 4.47 8.10
C ILE A 36 -3.94 5.51 7.35
N TYR A 37 -2.76 5.82 7.84
CA TYR A 37 -1.82 6.73 7.22
C TYR A 37 -0.67 5.96 6.59
N PHE A 38 -0.33 6.33 5.36
CA PHE A 38 0.66 5.66 4.54
C PHE A 38 1.77 6.60 4.12
N TRP A 39 2.94 6.02 3.88
CA TRP A 39 3.99 6.60 3.05
C TRP A 39 3.93 5.98 1.66
N PRO A 40 3.75 6.78 0.59
CA PRO A 40 3.77 6.26 -0.77
C PRO A 40 5.21 5.90 -1.18
N SER A 41 5.35 4.93 -2.07
CA SER A 41 6.62 4.65 -2.73
C SER A 41 7.05 5.84 -3.60
N LYS A 42 8.36 6.07 -3.67
CA LYS A 42 8.99 7.00 -4.61
C LYS A 42 9.01 6.47 -6.05
N PHE A 43 8.59 5.22 -6.24
CA PHE A 43 8.69 4.50 -7.50
C PHE A 43 7.33 3.95 -7.91
N GLN A 44 7.15 3.86 -9.22
CA GLN A 44 6.01 3.23 -9.89
C GLN A 44 6.56 2.31 -10.98
N THR A 45 5.79 1.31 -11.35
CA THR A 45 6.11 0.39 -12.45
C THR A 45 4.85 0.13 -13.28
N ASP A 46 5.03 -0.18 -14.55
CA ASP A 46 3.98 -0.59 -15.48
C ASP A 46 3.72 -2.12 -15.45
N GLN A 47 4.42 -2.85 -14.57
CA GLN A 47 4.30 -4.30 -14.47
C GLN A 47 4.10 -4.75 -13.03
N ALA A 48 3.12 -5.63 -12.79
CA ALA A 48 2.86 -6.21 -11.48
C ALA A 48 4.10 -6.93 -10.90
N SER A 49 4.93 -7.57 -11.74
CA SER A 49 6.18 -8.22 -11.33
C SER A 49 7.27 -7.26 -10.85
N GLY A 50 7.23 -5.99 -11.26
CA GLY A 50 8.19 -4.97 -10.83
C GLY A 50 7.95 -4.45 -9.40
N LEU A 51 6.82 -4.81 -8.78
CA LEU A 51 6.53 -4.43 -7.40
C LEU A 51 7.50 -5.06 -6.40
N SER A 52 7.95 -6.30 -6.65
CA SER A 52 8.94 -6.97 -5.82
C SER A 52 10.29 -6.23 -5.82
N ASP A 53 10.72 -5.73 -6.98
CA ASP A 53 11.95 -4.93 -7.11
C ASP A 53 11.87 -3.59 -6.37
N ILE A 54 10.66 -3.00 -6.27
CA ILE A 54 10.41 -1.80 -5.49
C ILE A 54 10.43 -2.14 -3.99
N ALA A 55 9.83 -3.26 -3.59
CA ALA A 55 9.81 -3.72 -2.19
C ALA A 55 11.23 -4.02 -1.67
N ASP A 56 12.11 -4.51 -2.52
CA ASP A 56 13.53 -4.79 -2.21
C ASP A 56 14.35 -3.52 -1.91
N LYS A 57 13.86 -2.33 -2.28
CA LYS A 57 14.48 -1.06 -1.88
C LYS A 57 14.26 -0.75 -0.38
N GLY A 58 13.45 -1.54 0.31
CA GLY A 58 13.19 -1.44 1.74
C GLY A 58 12.66 -0.05 2.13
N ASP A 59 12.99 0.40 3.35
CA ASP A 59 12.46 1.65 3.90
C ASP A 59 12.89 2.90 3.10
N LYS A 60 14.01 2.85 2.39
CA LYS A 60 14.47 3.95 1.53
C LYS A 60 13.58 4.16 0.30
N GLY A 61 12.78 3.14 -0.05
CA GLY A 61 11.85 3.15 -1.18
C GLY A 61 10.64 4.06 -0.99
N PHE A 62 10.33 4.45 0.25
CA PHE A 62 9.14 5.24 0.58
C PHE A 62 9.48 6.72 0.79
N ASP A 63 8.53 7.60 0.46
CA ASP A 63 8.62 9.02 0.75
C ASP A 63 8.03 9.33 2.12
N GLU A 64 8.91 9.43 3.12
CA GLU A 64 8.50 9.72 4.49
C GLU A 64 7.97 11.15 4.70
N SER A 65 8.27 12.06 3.76
CA SER A 65 7.81 13.45 3.79
C SER A 65 6.35 13.60 3.35
N ILE A 66 5.84 12.64 2.57
CA ILE A 66 4.46 12.61 2.09
C ILE A 66 3.65 11.63 2.94
N THR A 67 2.53 12.08 3.50
CA THR A 67 1.60 11.20 4.23
C THR A 67 0.23 11.23 3.58
N VAL A 68 -0.28 10.07 3.18
CA VAL A 68 -1.63 9.91 2.62
C VAL A 68 -2.50 9.17 3.62
N GLY A 69 -3.72 9.66 3.87
CA GLY A 69 -4.66 9.05 4.81
C GLY A 69 -5.86 8.46 4.09
N PHE A 70 -6.18 7.20 4.38
CA PHE A 70 -7.42 6.56 3.92
C PHE A 70 -8.21 6.01 5.10
N PRO A 71 -9.54 6.17 5.12
CA PRO A 71 -10.36 5.48 6.10
C PRO A 71 -10.40 3.98 5.78
N LYS A 72 -10.57 3.12 6.80
CA LYS A 72 -10.66 1.65 6.65
C LYS A 72 -11.68 1.23 5.60
N VAL A 73 -12.82 1.91 5.55
CA VAL A 73 -13.87 1.66 4.55
C VAL A 73 -13.35 1.83 3.13
N LYS A 74 -12.45 2.79 2.90
CA LYS A 74 -11.85 3.02 1.59
C LYS A 74 -10.90 1.91 1.19
N LEU A 75 -10.11 1.39 2.13
CA LEU A 75 -9.25 0.23 1.86
C LEU A 75 -10.07 -1.02 1.51
N LEU A 76 -11.22 -1.20 2.18
CA LEU A 76 -12.15 -2.28 1.84
C LEU A 76 -12.75 -2.12 0.44
N GLU A 77 -13.13 -0.90 0.06
CA GLU A 77 -13.55 -0.61 -1.32
C GLU A 77 -12.43 -0.92 -2.32
N MET A 78 -11.21 -0.43 -2.07
CA MET A 78 -10.07 -0.62 -2.96
C MET A 78 -9.72 -2.09 -3.15
N HIS A 79 -9.83 -2.90 -2.10
CA HIS A 79 -9.67 -4.35 -2.23
C HIS A 79 -10.82 -4.98 -3.04
N LYS A 80 -12.07 -4.59 -2.79
CA LYS A 80 -13.23 -5.11 -3.53
C LYS A 80 -13.18 -4.75 -5.02
N THR A 81 -12.64 -3.60 -5.38
CA THR A 81 -12.48 -3.17 -6.78
C THR A 81 -11.21 -3.74 -7.43
N GLY A 82 -10.38 -4.50 -6.71
CA GLY A 82 -9.11 -5.03 -7.21
C GLY A 82 -7.98 -4.00 -7.30
N ALA A 83 -8.14 -2.82 -6.70
CA ALA A 83 -7.09 -1.80 -6.64
C ALA A 83 -5.99 -2.16 -5.62
N ILE A 84 -6.31 -2.90 -4.56
CA ILE A 84 -5.31 -3.54 -3.69
C ILE A 84 -5.13 -4.97 -4.18
N ILE A 85 -3.91 -5.28 -4.62
CA ILE A 85 -3.56 -6.57 -5.21
C ILE A 85 -3.12 -7.53 -4.12
N ALA A 86 -2.22 -7.06 -3.26
CA ALA A 86 -1.63 -7.82 -2.17
C ALA A 86 -1.29 -6.91 -0.99
N VAL A 87 -1.07 -7.55 0.16
CA VAL A 87 -0.53 -6.90 1.35
C VAL A 87 0.60 -7.78 1.86
N ASP A 88 1.81 -7.22 1.93
CA ASP A 88 2.97 -7.85 2.53
C ASP A 88 3.12 -7.42 4.00
N ARG A 89 3.39 -8.40 4.86
CA ARG A 89 3.67 -8.22 6.28
C ARG A 89 4.84 -9.15 6.64
N LYS A 90 5.98 -8.55 6.95
CA LYS A 90 7.16 -9.25 7.50
C LYS A 90 7.19 -9.16 9.02
#